data_AF-A0A448AW61-F1
#
_entry.id   AF-A0A448AW61-F1
#
_cell.length_a   1.000
_cell.length_b   1.000
_cell.length_c   1.000
_cell.angle_alpha   90.00
_cell.angle_beta   90.00
_cell.angle_gamma   90.00
#
_symmetry.space_group_name_H-M   'P 1'
#
loop_
_entity.id
_entity.type
_entity.pdbx_description
1 polymer ?
#
loop_
_entity_poly.entity_id
_entity_poly.type
_entity_poly.pdbx_seq_one_letter_code
_entity_poly.pdbx_strand_id
1 'polypeptide(L)'
;MVNKSVLRKLSNQELEGYLKEGNRFVPEAVQTAFEIMEERGRVFSEMEKTAVQQLIQHKKEEEEAKRSEEVETWKDHITEDPDAIRLYARMTIFVSSVLFSTIPGAILLALNLIRLKNTFLRFLRWYLASFFLYFRSTFWFLILILVPLPDTVPKLGS
;
A
#
# COMPACT_ATOMS: atom_id res chain seq x y z
N MET A 1 16.06 -12.32 11.40
CA MET A 1 16.94 -12.96 12.42
C MET A 1 17.42 -14.29 11.87
N VAL A 2 18.71 -14.34 11.51
CA VAL A 2 19.35 -15.54 10.97
C VAL A 2 19.59 -16.57 12.08
N ASN A 3 19.29 -17.84 11.83
CA ASN A 3 19.48 -18.90 12.83
C ASN A 3 20.92 -19.43 12.76
N LYS A 4 21.79 -18.97 13.68
CA LYS A 4 23.21 -19.38 13.77
C LYS A 4 23.37 -20.90 13.88
N SER A 5 22.40 -21.62 14.49
CA SER A 5 22.46 -23.08 14.61
C SER A 5 22.33 -23.84 13.28
N VAL A 6 21.68 -23.24 12.27
CA VAL A 6 21.53 -23.83 10.94
C VAL A 6 22.82 -23.64 10.15
N LEU A 7 23.38 -22.42 10.14
CA LEU A 7 24.66 -22.13 9.48
C LEU A 7 25.81 -22.94 10.07
N ARG A 8 25.76 -23.23 11.38
CA ARG A 8 26.79 -24.03 12.06
C ARG A 8 26.80 -25.51 11.65
N LYS A 9 25.73 -26.01 11.02
CA LYS A 9 25.67 -27.37 10.46
C LYS A 9 26.27 -27.47 9.05
N LEU A 10 26.46 -26.33 8.38
CA LEU A 10 27.01 -26.29 7.03
C LEU A 10 28.49 -26.66 7.02
N SER A 11 28.92 -27.31 5.93
CA SER A 11 30.33 -27.57 5.66
C SER A 11 31.10 -26.29 5.32
N ASN A 12 32.42 -26.32 5.39
CA ASN A 12 33.24 -25.14 5.05
C ASN A 12 33.04 -24.72 3.58
N GLN A 13 32.85 -25.68 2.68
CA GLN A 13 32.59 -25.43 1.26
C GLN A 13 31.25 -24.72 1.03
N GLU A 14 30.22 -25.05 1.81
CA GLU A 14 28.93 -24.37 1.76
C GLU A 14 29.03 -22.95 2.33
N LEU A 15 29.78 -22.75 3.42
CA LEU A 15 30.00 -21.44 4.02
C LEU A 15 30.78 -20.48 3.10
N GLU A 16 31.67 -20.99 2.26
CA GLU A 16 32.31 -20.18 1.22
C GLU A 16 31.32 -19.60 0.21
N GLY A 17 30.20 -20.29 -0.05
CA GLY A 17 29.13 -19.76 -0.89
C GLY A 17 28.51 -18.46 -0.35
N TYR A 18 28.56 -18.25 0.97
CA TYR A 18 28.08 -17.03 1.61
C TYR A 18 29.07 -15.86 1.47
N LEU A 19 30.36 -16.14 1.28
CA LEU A 19 31.40 -15.11 1.11
C LEU A 19 31.62 -14.68 -0.34
N LYS A 20 31.00 -15.35 -1.31
CA LYS A 20 31.10 -14.97 -2.73
C LYS A 20 30.28 -13.72 -3.03
N GLU A 21 30.84 -12.84 -3.86
CA GLU A 21 30.10 -11.70 -4.41
C GLU A 21 28.87 -12.15 -5.22
N GLY A 22 27.82 -11.31 -5.24
CA GLY A 22 26.58 -11.59 -5.99
C GLY A 22 25.68 -12.67 -5.38
N ASN A 23 25.97 -13.16 -4.18
CA ASN A 23 25.09 -14.10 -3.49
C ASN A 23 23.74 -13.45 -3.10
N ARG A 24 22.69 -14.26 -2.97
CA ARG A 24 21.33 -13.80 -2.57
C ARG A 24 21.10 -13.82 -1.05
N PHE A 25 22.15 -14.00 -0.25
CA PHE A 25 22.04 -14.08 1.20
C PHE A 25 22.03 -12.69 1.84
N VAL A 26 21.29 -12.60 2.95
CA VAL A 26 21.15 -11.40 3.81
C VAL A 26 22.51 -11.06 4.43
N PRO A 27 22.86 -9.77 4.63
CA PRO A 27 24.13 -9.36 5.24
C PRO A 27 24.43 -10.07 6.57
N GLU A 28 23.42 -10.26 7.43
CA GLU A 28 23.53 -10.99 8.70
C GLU A 28 24.01 -12.44 8.53
N ALA A 29 23.58 -13.12 7.46
CA ALA A 29 23.97 -14.50 7.18
C ALA A 29 25.42 -14.58 6.69
N VAL A 30 25.86 -13.60 5.89
CA VAL A 30 27.25 -13.49 5.42
C VAL A 30 28.19 -13.27 6.60
N GLN A 31 27.84 -12.34 7.50
CA GLN A 31 28.60 -12.09 8.73
C GLN A 31 28.68 -13.34 9.61
N THR A 32 27.55 -14.01 9.84
CA THR A 32 27.51 -15.22 10.68
C THR A 32 28.33 -16.36 10.06
N ALA A 33 28.35 -16.50 8.73
CA ALA A 33 29.15 -17.49 8.03
C ALA A 33 30.65 -17.22 8.16
N PHE A 34 31.06 -15.95 8.08
CA PHE A 34 32.44 -15.51 8.31
C PHE A 34 32.90 -15.85 9.74
N GLU A 35 32.11 -15.48 10.76
CA GLU A 35 32.40 -15.78 12.17
C GLU A 35 32.54 -17.29 12.44
N ILE A 36 31.64 -18.12 11.88
CA ILE A 36 31.69 -19.57 12.05
C ILE A 36 32.97 -20.15 11.43
N MET A 37 33.45 -19.59 10.32
CA MET A 37 34.70 -20.04 9.70
C MET A 37 35.94 -19.64 10.51
N GLU A 38 35.96 -18.44 11.08
CA GLU A 38 37.01 -18.05 12.03
C GLU A 38 36.98 -18.92 13.30
N GLU A 39 35.80 -19.18 13.88
CA GLU A 39 35.62 -20.06 15.05
C GLU A 39 36.11 -21.49 14.78
N ARG A 40 36.01 -21.97 13.53
CA ARG A 40 36.50 -23.30 13.11
C ARG A 40 38.01 -23.34 12.83
N GLY A 41 38.72 -22.23 13.01
CA GLY A 41 40.18 -22.16 12.86
C GLY A 41 40.64 -21.84 11.44
N ARG A 42 39.77 -21.34 10.55
CA ARG A 42 40.20 -20.80 9.26
C ARG A 42 40.86 -19.44 9.49
N VAL A 43 42.11 -19.29 9.06
CA VAL A 43 42.82 -18.03 9.10
C VAL A 43 42.56 -17.28 7.79
N PHE A 44 41.85 -16.17 7.87
CA PHE A 44 41.69 -15.26 6.73
C PHE A 44 42.83 -14.26 6.67
N SER A 45 43.31 -13.98 5.47
CA SER A 45 44.24 -12.88 5.23
C SER A 45 43.53 -11.52 5.45
N GLU A 46 44.29 -10.49 5.76
CA GLU A 46 43.74 -9.13 5.95
C GLU A 46 43.00 -8.62 4.70
N MET A 47 43.45 -9.01 3.51
CA MET A 47 42.75 -8.71 2.25
C MET A 47 41.39 -9.39 2.15
N GLU A 48 41.30 -10.67 2.51
CA GLU A 48 40.03 -11.43 2.51
C GLU A 48 39.05 -10.88 3.55
N LYS A 49 39.53 -10.54 4.75
CA LYS A 49 38.69 -9.90 5.78
C LYS A 49 38.11 -8.58 5.28
N THR A 50 38.94 -7.75 4.67
CA THR A 50 38.52 -6.47 4.10
C THR A 50 37.46 -6.67 3.00
N ALA A 51 37.69 -7.62 2.10
CA ALA A 51 36.75 -7.93 1.02
C ALA A 51 35.38 -8.40 1.56
N VAL A 52 35.39 -9.29 2.57
CA VAL A 52 34.15 -9.77 3.21
C VAL A 52 33.43 -8.64 3.95
N GLN A 53 34.15 -7.76 4.65
CA GLN A 53 33.56 -6.60 5.32
C GLN A 53 32.94 -5.62 4.32
N GLN A 54 33.61 -5.35 3.20
CA GLN A 54 33.07 -4.53 2.12
C GLN A 54 31.81 -5.15 1.52
N LEU A 55 31.79 -6.47 1.30
CA LEU A 55 30.62 -7.20 0.82
C LEU A 55 29.43 -7.07 1.79
N ILE A 56 29.66 -7.23 3.09
CA ILE A 56 28.62 -7.09 4.13
C ILE A 56 28.10 -5.65 4.14
N GLN A 57 28.99 -4.66 4.09
CA GLN A 57 28.62 -3.25 4.13
C GLN A 57 27.79 -2.85 2.90
N HIS A 58 28.23 -3.23 1.70
CA HIS A 58 27.49 -2.97 0.47
C HIS A 58 26.08 -3.58 0.49
N LYS A 59 25.96 -4.83 0.98
CA LYS A 59 24.66 -5.49 1.13
C LYS A 59 23.76 -4.81 2.16
N LYS A 60 24.34 -4.31 3.25
CA LYS A 60 23.61 -3.57 4.27
C LYS A 60 23.09 -2.25 3.72
N GLU A 61 23.91 -1.52 2.99
CA GLU A 61 23.52 -0.28 2.30
C GLU A 61 22.43 -0.54 1.27
N GLU A 62 22.50 -1.64 0.51
CA GLU A 62 21.46 -2.01 -0.47
C GLU A 62 20.12 -2.37 0.21
N GLU A 63 20.15 -3.09 1.34
CA GLU A 63 18.93 -3.34 2.13
C GLU A 63 18.37 -2.09 2.80
N GLU A 64 19.25 -1.21 3.31
CA GLU A 64 18.84 0.06 3.89
C GLU A 64 18.28 1.03 2.84
N ALA A 65 18.83 1.04 1.62
CA ALA A 65 18.32 1.80 0.49
C ALA A 65 16.96 1.27 0.02
N LYS A 66 16.77 -0.04 -0.08
CA LYS A 66 15.44 -0.62 -0.37
C LYS A 66 14.43 -0.31 0.72
N ARG A 67 14.85 -0.38 1.99
CA ARG A 67 14.00 -0.02 3.12
C ARG A 67 13.69 1.48 3.13
N SER A 68 14.63 2.35 2.79
CA SER A 68 14.39 3.79 2.72
C SER A 68 13.49 4.14 1.55
N GLU A 69 13.65 3.50 0.39
CA GLU A 69 12.70 3.61 -0.73
C GLU A 69 11.29 3.18 -0.31
N GLU A 70 11.15 2.05 0.39
CA GLU A 70 9.86 1.66 0.96
C GLU A 70 9.33 2.71 1.93
N VAL A 71 10.13 3.20 2.88
CA VAL A 71 9.72 4.25 3.86
C VAL A 71 9.36 5.58 3.18
N GLU A 72 10.08 5.97 2.14
CA GLU A 72 9.79 7.17 1.34
C GLU A 72 8.46 7.00 0.59
N THR A 73 8.08 5.80 0.13
CA THR A 73 6.72 5.57 -0.41
C THR A 73 5.60 5.73 0.63
N TRP A 74 5.91 5.63 1.93
CA TRP A 74 4.96 5.89 3.02
C TRP A 74 4.89 7.36 3.43
N LYS A 75 5.89 8.17 3.09
CA LYS A 75 5.84 9.63 3.24
C LYS A 75 5.17 10.22 2.01
N ASP A 76 3.90 10.62 2.14
CA ASP A 76 3.20 11.35 1.08
C ASP A 76 4.07 12.53 0.60
N HIS A 77 4.31 12.59 -0.72
CA HIS A 77 5.14 13.55 -1.43
C HIS A 77 5.15 14.94 -0.79
N ILE A 78 6.20 15.23 -0.02
CA ILE A 78 6.46 16.57 0.49
C ILE A 78 7.07 17.34 -0.66
N THR A 79 6.24 18.01 -1.44
CA THR A 79 6.74 19.01 -2.39
C THR A 79 7.18 20.24 -1.61
N GLU A 80 8.31 20.84 -1.98
CA GLU A 80 8.78 22.09 -1.38
C GLU A 80 8.04 23.32 -1.93
N ASP A 81 7.12 23.10 -2.87
CA ASP A 81 6.25 24.14 -3.40
C ASP A 81 5.26 24.61 -2.32
N PRO A 82 5.39 25.86 -1.82
CA PRO A 82 4.50 26.40 -0.79
C PRO A 82 3.05 26.56 -1.27
N ASP A 83 2.81 26.55 -2.59
CA ASP A 83 1.47 26.69 -3.20
C ASP A 83 0.78 25.33 -3.45
N ALA A 84 1.44 24.22 -3.11
CA ALA A 84 0.88 22.90 -3.32
C ALA A 84 -0.31 22.60 -2.38
N ILE A 85 -1.36 22.04 -2.98
CA ILE A 85 -2.59 21.71 -2.26
C ILE A 85 -2.33 20.53 -1.30
N ARG A 86 -2.19 20.84 -0.01
CA ARG A 86 -1.93 19.85 1.04
C ARG A 86 -3.13 18.90 1.23
N LEU A 87 -2.91 17.62 0.93
CA LEU A 87 -3.88 16.55 1.13
C LEU A 87 -3.66 15.86 2.49
N TYR A 88 -4.72 15.27 3.04
CA TYR A 88 -4.64 14.37 4.18
C TYR A 88 -3.87 13.11 3.80
N ALA A 89 -2.95 12.70 4.66
CA ALA A 89 -2.06 11.57 4.38
C ALA A 89 -2.80 10.23 4.38
N ARG A 90 -2.32 9.26 3.59
CA ARG A 90 -2.92 7.91 3.50
C ARG A 90 -3.03 7.24 4.88
N MET A 91 -1.98 7.37 5.69
CA MET A 91 -1.96 6.83 7.05
C MET A 91 -2.97 7.51 7.98
N THR A 92 -3.19 8.82 7.84
CA THR A 92 -4.19 9.55 8.63
C THR A 92 -5.61 9.07 8.30
N ILE A 93 -5.91 8.88 7.02
CA ILE A 93 -7.19 8.34 6.56
C ILE A 93 -7.36 6.90 7.06
N PHE A 94 -6.32 6.09 6.98
CA PHE A 94 -6.36 4.70 7.44
C PHE A 94 -6.58 4.59 8.96
N VAL A 95 -5.78 5.29 9.76
CA VAL A 95 -5.87 5.27 11.23
C VAL A 95 -7.22 5.80 11.71
N SER A 96 -7.72 6.88 11.12
CA SER A 96 -9.06 7.38 11.44
C SER A 96 -10.17 6.38 11.09
N SER A 97 -10.02 5.65 9.98
CA SER A 97 -10.95 4.58 9.59
C SER A 97 -10.97 3.42 10.57
N VAL A 98 -9.79 3.02 11.06
CA VAL A 98 -9.63 1.87 11.96
C VAL A 98 -10.10 2.22 13.38
N LEU A 99 -9.78 3.41 13.88
CA LEU A 99 -10.08 3.81 15.26
C LEU A 99 -11.51 4.33 15.45
N PHE A 100 -12.10 4.99 14.45
CA PHE A 100 -13.37 5.70 14.59
C PHE A 100 -14.44 5.24 13.57
N SER A 101 -14.30 4.03 13.01
CA SER A 101 -15.13 3.46 11.92
C SER A 101 -14.83 4.02 10.53
N THR A 102 -15.44 3.46 9.47
CA THR A 102 -15.20 3.86 8.06
C THR A 102 -15.67 5.27 7.72
N ILE A 103 -16.57 5.86 8.53
CA ILE A 103 -17.19 7.16 8.23
C ILE A 103 -16.17 8.32 8.30
N PRO A 104 -15.36 8.50 9.36
CA PRO A 104 -14.37 9.58 9.42
C PRO A 104 -13.29 9.48 8.34
N GLY A 105 -12.84 8.26 8.01
CA GLY A 105 -11.92 8.04 6.91
C GLY A 105 -12.48 8.44 5.55
N ALA A 106 -13.75 8.11 5.28
CA ALA A 106 -14.44 8.51 4.07
C ALA A 106 -14.61 10.05 3.97
N ILE A 107 -14.82 10.73 5.10
CA ILE A 107 -14.89 12.20 5.15
C ILE A 107 -13.54 12.81 4.79
N LEU A 108 -12.43 12.34 5.38
CA LEU A 108 -11.09 12.85 5.07
C LEU A 108 -10.70 12.60 3.60
N LEU A 109 -11.06 11.42 3.07
CA LEU A 109 -10.90 11.12 1.65
C LEU A 109 -11.71 12.07 0.77
N ALA A 110 -12.99 12.32 1.10
CA ALA A 110 -13.82 13.26 0.36
C ALA A 110 -13.25 14.69 0.36
N LEU A 111 -12.72 15.15 1.50
CA LEU A 111 -12.06 16.45 1.59
C LEU A 111 -10.81 16.54 0.70
N ASN A 112 -10.04 15.46 0.57
CA ASN A 112 -8.93 15.40 -0.40
C ASN A 112 -9.43 15.60 -1.84
N LEU A 113 -10.49 14.89 -2.24
CA LEU A 113 -11.06 15.02 -3.58
C LEU A 113 -11.64 16.42 -3.86
N ILE A 114 -12.25 17.06 -2.86
CA ILE A 114 -12.76 18.44 -2.98
C ILE A 114 -11.61 19.43 -3.18
N ARG A 115 -10.52 19.29 -2.42
CA ARG A 115 -9.32 20.12 -2.54
C ARG A 115 -8.64 19.97 -3.90
N LEU A 116 -8.65 18.77 -4.48
CA LEU A 116 -8.15 18.49 -5.83
C LEU A 116 -8.98 19.17 -6.95
N LYS A 117 -10.09 19.87 -6.63
CA LYS A 117 -10.99 20.58 -7.57
C LYS A 117 -11.29 19.77 -8.85
N ASN A 118 -11.35 18.46 -8.72
CA ASN A 118 -11.45 17.61 -9.88
C ASN A 118 -12.90 17.64 -10.41
N THR A 119 -13.05 17.84 -11.71
CA THR A 119 -14.32 17.80 -12.45
C THR A 119 -15.14 16.53 -12.15
N PHE A 120 -14.48 15.49 -11.64
CA PHE A 120 -15.09 14.26 -11.11
C PHE A 120 -16.26 14.50 -10.14
N LEU A 121 -16.16 15.44 -9.19
CA LEU A 121 -17.27 15.73 -8.26
C LEU A 121 -18.48 16.36 -8.96
N ARG A 122 -18.25 17.13 -10.03
CA ARG A 122 -19.32 17.65 -10.87
C ARG A 122 -19.98 16.50 -11.63
N PHE A 123 -19.21 15.61 -12.26
CA PHE A 123 -19.73 14.44 -12.96
C PHE A 123 -20.50 13.48 -12.04
N LEU A 124 -19.98 13.22 -10.84
CA LEU A 124 -20.64 12.36 -9.84
C LEU A 124 -22.00 12.93 -9.42
N ARG A 125 -22.10 14.25 -9.22
CA ARG A 125 -23.36 14.93 -8.92
C ARG A 125 -24.37 14.83 -10.07
N TRP A 126 -23.92 15.02 -11.31
CA TRP A 126 -24.76 14.85 -12.50
C TRP A 126 -25.24 13.40 -12.67
N TYR A 127 -24.36 12.43 -12.43
CA TYR A 127 -24.68 11.01 -12.51
C TYR A 127 -25.73 10.59 -11.46
N LEU A 128 -25.53 10.94 -10.18
CA LEU A 128 -26.49 10.66 -9.11
C LEU A 128 -27.86 11.30 -9.35
N ALA A 129 -27.89 12.55 -9.84
CA ALA A 129 -29.13 13.24 -10.16
C ALA A 129 -29.87 12.57 -11.33
N SER A 130 -29.15 12.22 -12.40
CA SER A 130 -29.72 11.52 -13.56
C SER A 130 -30.25 10.13 -13.18
N PHE A 131 -29.50 9.39 -12.38
CA PHE A 131 -29.91 8.08 -11.85
C PHE A 131 -31.20 8.18 -11.02
N PHE A 132 -31.29 9.16 -10.11
CA PHE A 132 -32.48 9.37 -9.30
C PHE A 132 -33.72 9.74 -10.14
N LEU A 133 -33.56 10.58 -11.17
CA LEU A 133 -34.64 10.95 -12.08
C LEU A 133 -35.12 9.75 -12.92
N TYR A 134 -34.19 8.91 -13.38
CA TYR A 134 -34.51 7.70 -14.11
C TYR A 134 -35.36 6.73 -13.27
N PHE A 135 -34.93 6.45 -12.03
CA PHE A 135 -35.67 5.62 -11.09
C PHE A 135 -37.04 6.21 -10.72
N ARG A 136 -37.14 7.53 -10.56
CA ARG A 136 -38.42 8.20 -10.32
C ARG A 136 -39.38 8.04 -11.50
N SER A 137 -38.86 8.14 -12.72
CA SER A 137 -39.64 8.01 -13.96
C SER A 137 -40.20 6.60 -14.14
N THR A 138 -39.35 5.58 -14.00
CA THR A 138 -39.79 4.17 -14.12
C THR A 138 -40.79 3.79 -13.03
N PHE A 139 -40.61 4.30 -11.80
CA PHE A 139 -41.56 4.10 -10.71
C PHE A 139 -42.93 4.74 -11.00
N TRP A 140 -42.97 5.96 -11.53
CA TRP A 140 -44.21 6.62 -11.93
C TRP A 140 -44.91 5.90 -13.10
N PHE A 141 -44.13 5.42 -14.07
CA PHE A 141 -44.64 4.64 -15.20
C PHE A 141 -45.25 3.31 -14.73
N LEU A 142 -44.64 2.64 -13.75
CA LEU A 142 -45.19 1.45 -13.12
C LEU A 142 -46.53 1.74 -12.43
N ILE A 143 -46.64 2.85 -11.68
CA ILE A 143 -47.88 3.28 -11.03
C ILE A 143 -49.00 3.49 -12.07
N LEU A 144 -48.69 4.12 -13.21
CA LEU A 144 -49.67 4.36 -14.28
C LEU A 144 -50.24 3.06 -14.86
N ILE A 145 -49.41 2.00 -14.98
CA ILE A 145 -49.84 0.70 -15.50
C ILE A 145 -50.62 -0.10 -14.46
N LEU A 146 -50.24 0.01 -13.18
CA LEU A 146 -50.77 -0.84 -12.12
C LEU A 146 -52.01 -0.28 -11.42
N VAL A 147 -52.26 1.03 -11.51
CA VAL A 147 -53.45 1.68 -10.93
C VAL A 147 -54.55 1.75 -11.99
N PRO A 148 -55.62 0.94 -11.89
CA PRO A 148 -56.74 1.02 -12.82
C PRO A 148 -57.42 2.40 -12.71
N LEU A 149 -57.74 3.01 -13.85
CA LEU A 149 -58.54 4.23 -13.91
C LEU A 149 -59.89 3.99 -13.21
N PRO A 150 -60.37 4.92 -12.38
CA PRO A 150 -61.69 4.79 -11.80
C PRO A 150 -62.74 4.79 -12.93
N ASP A 151 -63.56 3.75 -12.99
CA ASP A 151 -64.65 3.61 -13.96
C ASP A 151 -65.65 4.78 -13.78
N THR A 152 -65.48 5.84 -14.56
CA THR A 152 -66.48 6.91 -14.66
C THR A 152 -67.59 6.44 -15.61
N VAL A 153 -68.45 5.55 -15.13
CA VAL A 153 -69.72 5.23 -15.81
C VAL A 153 -70.78 6.22 -15.30
N PRO A 154 -71.29 7.16 -16.11
CA PRO A 154 -72.45 7.92 -15.72
C PRO A 154 -73.66 6.97 -15.74
N LYS A 155 -74.23 6.70 -14.55
CA LYS A 155 -75.53 6.08 -14.45
C LYS A 155 -76.54 7.03 -15.09
N LEU A 156 -76.95 6.75 -16.33
CA LEU A 156 -78.18 7.34 -16.88
C LEU A 156 -79.34 6.87 -15.99
N GLY A 157 -79.89 7.82 -15.25
CA GLY A 157 -81.13 7.64 -14.49
C GLY A 157 -82.32 7.64 -15.44
N SER A 158 -83.20 6.67 -15.20
CA SER A 158 -84.62 6.51 -15.61
C SER A 158 -85.02 6.84 -17.05
#